data_AF-Q7Q5R5-F1
#
_entry.id   AF-Q7Q5R5-F1
#
_cell.length_a   1.000
_cell.length_b   1.000
_cell.length_c   1.000
_cell.angle_alpha   90.00
_cell.angle_beta   90.00
_cell.angle_gamma   90.00
#
_symmetry.space_group_name_H-M   'P 1'
#
loop_
_entity.id
_entity.type
_entity.pdbx_description
1 polymer ?
#
loop_
_entity_poly.entity_id
_entity_poly.type
_entity_poly.pdbx_seq_one_letter_code
_entity_poly.pdbx_strand_id
1 'polypeptide(L)'
;MTSPLENLENHLEMFIENVRQIRIIVSDFQPQGQNVLNQKIQSLVTGLQEIDKLKNQIDVNVPLEVFDYIDQGRNPQLYTKDCIDKALTKNEEVKGKIDSYRKFKSNLMKELSETFPVEISKYKAIRGDE
;
A
#
# COMPACT_ATOMS: atom_id res chain seq x y z
N MET A 1 15.64 -7.36 21.06
CA MET A 1 14.98 -8.43 20.30
C MET A 1 14.79 -7.90 18.90
N THR A 2 15.27 -8.61 17.87
CA THR A 2 15.02 -8.23 16.47
C THR A 2 13.51 -8.29 16.21
N SER A 3 13.01 -7.38 15.38
CA SER A 3 11.58 -7.38 15.04
C SER A 3 11.24 -8.64 14.20
N PRO A 4 9.99 -9.14 14.22
CA PRO A 4 9.59 -10.24 13.34
C PRO A 4 9.89 -9.95 11.87
N LEU A 5 9.70 -8.70 11.44
CA LEU A 5 9.98 -8.25 10.08
C LEU A 5 11.47 -8.31 9.74
N GLU A 6 12.32 -7.80 10.64
CA GLU A 6 13.78 -7.87 10.50
C GLU A 6 14.26 -9.34 10.48
N ASN A 7 13.62 -10.21 11.26
CA ASN A 7 13.92 -11.65 11.21
C ASN A 7 13.56 -12.26 9.84
N LEU A 8 12.39 -11.92 9.28
CA LEU A 8 12.00 -12.35 7.93
C LEU A 8 12.97 -11.81 6.88
N GLU A 9 13.33 -10.53 6.96
CA GLU A 9 14.28 -9.88 6.04
C GLU A 9 15.61 -10.64 6.01
N ASN A 10 16.20 -10.92 7.18
CA ASN A 10 17.44 -11.69 7.27
C ASN A 10 17.31 -13.09 6.62
N HIS A 11 16.19 -13.78 6.82
CA HIS A 11 15.97 -15.09 6.20
C HIS A 11 15.81 -15.00 4.67
N LEU A 12 15.14 -13.95 4.18
CA LEU A 12 15.01 -13.68 2.75
C LEU A 12 16.35 -13.35 2.11
N GLU A 13 17.19 -12.52 2.75
CA GLU A 13 18.53 -12.20 2.25
C GLU A 13 19.42 -13.43 2.17
N MET A 14 19.45 -14.26 3.23
CA MET A 14 20.19 -15.52 3.22
C MET A 14 19.67 -16.47 2.14
N PHE A 15 18.36 -16.53 1.93
CA PHE A 15 17.75 -17.35 0.90
C PHE A 15 18.13 -16.89 -0.51
N ILE A 16 18.05 -15.58 -0.78
CA ILE A 16 18.45 -14.96 -2.05
C ILE A 16 19.95 -15.22 -2.32
N GLU A 17 20.79 -15.04 -1.31
CA GLU A 17 22.23 -15.31 -1.43
C GLU A 17 22.50 -16.80 -1.71
N ASN A 18 21.76 -17.71 -1.07
CA ASN A 18 21.86 -19.15 -1.36
C ASN A 18 21.47 -19.47 -2.81
N VAL A 19 20.39 -18.89 -3.33
CA VAL A 19 19.97 -19.03 -4.73
C VAL A 19 21.02 -18.45 -5.68
N ARG A 20 21.61 -17.29 -5.36
CA ARG A 20 22.69 -16.68 -6.14
C ARG A 20 23.91 -17.60 -6.24
N GLN A 21 24.30 -18.22 -5.13
CA GLN A 21 25.42 -19.18 -5.09
C GLN A 21 25.14 -20.43 -5.92
N ILE A 22 23.91 -20.97 -5.86
CA ILE A 22 23.48 -22.07 -6.74
C ILE A 22 23.64 -21.67 -8.20
N ARG A 23 23.16 -20.48 -8.58
CA ARG A 23 23.29 -19.95 -9.95
C ARG A 23 24.75 -19.92 -10.41
N ILE A 24 25.68 -19.50 -9.54
CA ILE A 24 27.12 -19.47 -9.87
C ILE A 24 27.66 -20.88 -10.12
N ILE A 25 27.39 -21.81 -9.20
CA ILE A 25 27.86 -23.21 -9.31
C ILE A 25 27.30 -23.87 -10.57
N VAL A 26 26.04 -23.62 -10.90
CA VAL A 26 25.39 -24.19 -12.09
C VAL A 26 25.91 -23.53 -13.37
N SER A 27 26.26 -22.24 -13.34
CA SER A 27 26.75 -21.52 -14.52
C SER A 27 28.13 -21.98 -15.01
N ASP A 28 28.98 -22.48 -14.10
CA ASP A 28 30.29 -23.09 -14.42
C ASP A 28 30.47 -24.36 -13.59
N PHE A 29 29.66 -25.37 -13.93
CA PHE A 29 29.62 -26.59 -13.16
C PHE A 29 30.87 -27.45 -13.37
N GLN A 30 31.54 -27.77 -12.25
CA GLN A 30 32.64 -28.71 -12.18
C GLN A 30 32.23 -29.93 -11.34
N PRO A 31 32.57 -31.18 -11.72
CA PRO A 31 32.15 -32.40 -10.99
C PRO A 31 32.47 -32.39 -9.49
N GLN A 32 33.56 -31.74 -9.09
CA GLN A 32 33.97 -31.58 -7.69
C GLN A 32 32.97 -30.74 -6.88
N GLY A 33 32.20 -29.87 -7.54
CA GLY A 33 31.17 -29.03 -6.96
C GLY A 33 29.84 -29.74 -6.67
N GLN A 34 29.65 -31.00 -7.11
CA GLN A 34 28.37 -31.72 -6.96
C GLN A 34 27.90 -31.79 -5.51
N ASN A 35 28.80 -32.09 -4.57
CA ASN A 35 28.45 -32.17 -3.15
C ASN A 35 28.01 -30.82 -2.59
N VAL A 36 28.68 -29.74 -3.00
CA VAL A 36 28.34 -28.36 -2.58
C VAL A 36 26.98 -27.96 -3.17
N LEU A 37 26.73 -28.28 -4.44
CA LEU A 37 25.44 -28.03 -5.07
C LEU A 37 24.30 -28.75 -4.33
N ASN A 38 24.48 -30.03 -3.99
CA ASN A 38 23.49 -30.81 -3.24
C ASN A 38 23.21 -30.18 -1.87
N GLN A 39 24.26 -29.75 -1.16
CA GLN A 39 24.12 -29.04 0.12
C GLN A 39 23.34 -27.74 -0.05
N LYS A 40 23.64 -26.95 -1.08
CA LYS A 40 22.94 -25.68 -1.36
C LYS A 40 21.47 -25.88 -1.75
N ILE A 41 21.15 -26.95 -2.48
CA ILE A 41 19.77 -27.34 -2.77
C ILE A 41 19.05 -27.73 -1.47
N GLN A 42 19.68 -28.48 -0.58
CA GLN A 42 19.10 -28.80 0.72
C GLN A 42 18.88 -27.53 1.59
N SER A 43 19.82 -26.59 1.55
CA SER A 43 19.67 -25.27 2.18
C SER A 43 18.53 -24.46 1.58
N LEU A 44 18.26 -24.61 0.28
CA LEU A 44 17.12 -23.96 -0.38
C LEU A 44 15.80 -24.50 0.17
N VAL A 45 15.66 -25.83 0.29
CA VAL A 45 14.47 -26.46 0.90
C VAL A 45 14.28 -26.00 2.35
N THR A 46 15.36 -26.00 3.12
CA THR A 46 15.34 -25.58 4.53
C THR A 46 14.98 -24.10 4.65
N GLY A 47 15.56 -23.24 3.80
CA GLY A 47 15.26 -21.81 3.77
C GLY A 47 13.79 -21.51 3.47
N LEU A 48 13.19 -22.24 2.50
CA LEU A 48 11.75 -22.12 2.22
C LEU A 48 10.89 -22.53 3.42
N GLN A 49 11.27 -23.59 4.15
CA GLN A 49 10.57 -24.02 5.35
C GLN A 49 10.66 -23.00 6.49
N GLU A 50 11.82 -22.39 6.69
CA GLU A 50 11.98 -21.34 7.71
C GLU A 50 11.17 -20.09 7.35
N ILE A 51 11.20 -19.65 6.08
CA ILE A 51 10.37 -18.53 5.61
C ILE A 51 8.88 -18.84 5.81
N ASP A 52 8.43 -20.05 5.50
CA ASP A 52 7.01 -20.44 5.70
C ASP A 52 6.58 -20.40 7.17
N LYS A 53 7.47 -20.76 8.11
CA LYS A 53 7.19 -20.66 9.56
C LYS A 53 7.02 -19.21 10.02
N LEU A 54 7.76 -18.27 9.42
CA LEU A 54 7.71 -16.86 9.79
C LEU A 54 6.44 -16.15 9.31
N LYS A 55 5.71 -16.69 8.33
CA LYS A 55 4.55 -16.04 7.71
C LYS A 55 3.49 -15.56 8.71
N ASN A 56 3.23 -16.35 9.76
CA ASN A 56 2.19 -16.04 10.75
C ASN A 56 2.59 -14.93 11.74
N GLN A 57 3.86 -14.52 11.74
CA GLN A 57 4.38 -13.46 12.62
C GLN A 57 4.37 -12.08 11.93
N ILE A 58 4.07 -12.04 10.64
CA ILE A 58 4.17 -10.84 9.80
C ILE A 58 2.77 -10.33 9.50
N ASP A 59 2.41 -9.23 10.17
CA ASP A 59 1.16 -8.49 9.91
C ASP A 59 1.46 -7.26 9.03
N VAL A 60 2.07 -7.51 7.87
CA VAL A 60 2.42 -6.46 6.89
C VAL A 60 1.83 -6.84 5.55
N ASN A 61 0.98 -5.96 5.03
CA ASN A 61 0.43 -6.08 3.69
C ASN A 61 1.24 -5.21 2.73
N VAL A 62 1.77 -5.82 1.67
CA VAL A 62 2.47 -5.12 0.59
C VAL A 62 1.50 -4.99 -0.59
N PRO A 63 1.10 -3.78 -1.00
CA PRO A 63 0.25 -3.58 -2.17
C PRO A 63 0.89 -4.17 -3.42
N LEU A 64 0.11 -4.91 -4.21
CA LEU A 64 0.62 -5.58 -5.42
C LEU A 64 1.08 -4.56 -6.47
N GLU A 65 0.47 -3.38 -6.49
CA GLU A 65 0.81 -2.28 -7.39
C GLU A 65 2.23 -1.75 -7.15
N VAL A 66 2.82 -1.98 -5.98
CA VAL A 66 4.22 -1.59 -5.70
C VAL A 66 5.18 -2.42 -6.56
N PHE A 67 4.83 -3.67 -6.91
CA PHE A 67 5.68 -4.51 -7.75
C PHE A 67 5.85 -3.94 -9.16
N ASP A 68 4.83 -3.28 -9.71
CA ASP A 68 4.95 -2.61 -11.02
C ASP A 68 6.07 -1.55 -11.02
N TYR A 69 6.30 -0.88 -9.88
CA TYR A 69 7.39 0.08 -9.74
C TYR A 69 8.74 -0.64 -9.66
N ILE A 70 8.83 -1.72 -8.86
CA ILE A 70 10.06 -2.51 -8.68
C ILE A 70 10.49 -3.14 -10.01
N ASP A 71 9.57 -3.77 -10.73
CA ASP A 71 9.83 -4.45 -12.00
C ASP A 71 10.30 -3.48 -13.10
N GLN A 72 9.84 -2.23 -13.04
CA GLN A 72 10.29 -1.14 -13.92
C GLN A 72 11.60 -0.49 -13.45
N GLY A 73 12.23 -1.00 -12.39
CA GLY A 73 13.45 -0.43 -11.80
C GLY A 73 13.24 0.94 -11.13
N ARG A 74 12.00 1.28 -10.78
CA ARG A 74 11.64 2.53 -10.10
C ARG A 74 11.69 2.36 -8.59
N ASN A 75 11.88 3.48 -7.89
CA ASN A 75 11.85 3.49 -6.43
C ASN A 75 10.42 3.20 -5.93
N PRO A 76 10.21 2.17 -5.08
CA PRO A 76 8.90 1.85 -4.49
C PRO A 76 8.25 3.01 -3.74
N GLN A 77 9.04 3.93 -3.18
CA GLN A 77 8.52 5.12 -2.49
C GLN A 77 7.76 6.07 -3.44
N LEU A 78 7.96 5.95 -4.76
CA LEU A 78 7.16 6.68 -5.73
C LEU A 78 5.70 6.21 -5.73
N TYR A 79 5.43 4.92 -5.51
CA TYR A 79 4.05 4.45 -5.32
C TYR A 79 3.39 5.12 -4.11
N THR A 80 4.10 5.15 -2.98
CA THR A 80 3.63 5.83 -1.76
C THR A 80 3.34 7.30 -2.04
N LYS A 81 4.26 7.98 -2.74
CA LYS A 81 4.08 9.38 -3.14
C LYS A 81 2.84 9.56 -4.02
N ASP A 82 2.69 8.76 -5.08
CA ASP A 82 1.56 8.84 -6.00
C ASP A 82 0.23 8.62 -5.28
N CYS A 83 0.19 7.72 -4.28
CA CYS A 83 -0.98 7.50 -3.45
C CYS A 83 -1.32 8.72 -2.59
N ILE A 84 -0.31 9.35 -1.97
CA ILE A 84 -0.48 10.57 -1.18
C ILE A 84 -0.96 11.73 -2.07
N ASP A 85 -0.36 11.90 -3.25
CA ASP A 85 -0.72 12.96 -4.19
C ASP A 85 -2.17 12.78 -4.68
N LYS A 86 -2.57 11.54 -5.03
CA LYS A 86 -3.97 11.21 -5.36
C LYS A 86 -4.93 11.51 -4.21
N ALA A 87 -4.57 11.15 -2.98
CA ALA A 87 -5.39 11.42 -1.80
C ALA A 87 -5.54 12.92 -1.55
N LEU A 88 -4.47 13.69 -1.73
CA LEU A 88 -4.47 15.15 -1.59
C LEU A 88 -5.38 15.80 -2.64
N THR A 89 -5.18 15.47 -3.92
CA THR A 89 -6.04 15.97 -5.00
C THR A 89 -7.50 15.65 -4.71
N LYS A 90 -7.79 14.43 -4.25
CA LYS A 90 -9.18 14.05 -3.94
C LYS A 90 -9.76 14.85 -2.79
N ASN A 91 -8.97 15.11 -1.75
CA ASN A 91 -9.38 15.92 -0.61
C ASN A 91 -9.71 17.36 -1.05
N GLU A 92 -8.87 17.96 -1.89
CA GLU A 92 -9.10 19.31 -2.44
C GLU A 92 -10.37 19.38 -3.29
N GLU A 93 -10.59 18.40 -4.17
CA GLU A 93 -11.83 18.29 -4.96
C GLU A 93 -13.07 18.24 -4.06
N VAL A 94 -13.04 17.39 -3.03
CA VAL A 94 -14.16 17.20 -2.11
C VAL A 94 -14.42 18.49 -1.32
N LYS A 95 -13.38 19.15 -0.84
CA LYS A 95 -13.49 20.45 -0.17
C LYS A 95 -14.14 21.49 -1.09
N GLY A 96 -13.68 21.61 -2.33
CA GLY A 96 -14.25 22.53 -3.32
C GLY A 96 -15.74 22.26 -3.58
N LYS A 97 -16.16 20.99 -3.62
CA LYS A 97 -17.59 20.61 -3.73
C LYS A 97 -18.38 21.04 -2.50
N ILE A 98 -17.87 20.77 -1.30
CA ILE A 98 -18.53 21.14 -0.04
C ILE A 98 -18.74 22.66 0.02
N ASP A 99 -17.71 23.44 -0.27
CA ASP A 99 -17.78 24.91 -0.24
C ASP A 99 -18.74 25.45 -1.30
N SER A 100 -18.75 24.84 -2.50
CA SER A 100 -19.71 25.18 -3.56
C SER A 100 -21.15 24.89 -3.14
N TYR A 101 -21.42 23.73 -2.52
CA TYR A 101 -22.75 23.38 -2.02
C TYR A 101 -23.19 24.26 -0.86
N ARG A 102 -22.27 24.63 0.05
CA ARG A 102 -22.55 25.59 1.13
C ARG A 102 -22.94 26.95 0.56
N LYS A 103 -22.18 27.47 -0.40
CA LYS A 103 -22.49 28.74 -1.07
C LYS A 103 -23.82 28.68 -1.81
N PHE A 104 -24.07 27.59 -2.56
CA PHE A 104 -25.34 27.36 -3.23
C PHE A 104 -26.51 27.35 -2.23
N LYS A 105 -26.39 26.61 -1.13
CA LYS A 105 -27.39 26.59 -0.06
C LYS A 105 -27.66 27.99 0.49
N SER A 106 -26.62 28.77 0.80
CA SER A 106 -26.80 30.14 1.32
C SER A 106 -27.55 31.04 0.34
N ASN A 107 -27.19 31.00 -0.95
CA ASN A 107 -27.88 31.78 -1.98
C ASN A 107 -29.32 31.30 -2.17
N LEU A 108 -29.55 29.99 -2.24
CA LEU A 108 -30.88 29.42 -2.38
C LEU A 108 -31.78 29.82 -1.20
N MET A 109 -31.26 29.72 0.03
CA MET A 109 -32.00 30.14 1.22
C MET A 109 -32.32 31.64 1.21
N LYS A 110 -31.42 32.48 0.68
CA LYS A 110 -31.65 33.92 0.53
C LYS A 110 -32.80 34.19 -0.45
N GLU A 111 -32.70 33.70 -1.69
CA GLU A 111 -33.71 33.91 -2.73
C GLU A 111 -35.09 33.36 -2.34
N LEU A 112 -35.12 32.17 -1.69
CA LEU A 112 -36.35 31.60 -1.18
C LEU A 112 -36.92 32.41 -0.01
N SER A 113 -36.09 33.02 0.85
CA SER A 113 -36.59 33.87 1.94
C SER A 113 -37.20 35.17 1.42
N GLU A 114 -36.70 35.70 0.30
CA GLU A 114 -37.23 36.90 -0.35
C GLU A 114 -38.52 36.60 -1.13
N THR A 115 -38.60 35.44 -1.80
CA THR A 115 -39.72 35.10 -2.68
C THR A 115 -40.85 34.34 -1.97
N PHE A 116 -40.52 33.49 -1.00
CA PHE A 116 -41.43 32.56 -0.30
C PHE A 116 -41.24 32.57 1.23
N PRO A 117 -41.49 33.72 1.90
CA PRO A 117 -41.16 33.91 3.31
C PRO A 117 -41.96 32.97 4.24
N VAL A 118 -43.21 32.64 3.89
CA VAL A 118 -44.08 31.78 4.70
C VAL A 118 -43.62 30.33 4.62
N GLU A 119 -43.32 29.84 3.41
CA GLU A 119 -42.85 28.49 3.15
C GLU A 119 -41.49 28.25 3.79
N ILE A 120 -40.56 29.21 3.69
CA ILE A 120 -39.25 29.09 4.33
C ILE A 120 -39.35 29.09 5.85
N SER A 121 -40.26 29.88 6.43
CA SER A 121 -40.50 29.85 7.88
C SER A 121 -41.01 28.48 8.33
N LYS A 122 -41.94 27.87 7.58
CA LYS A 122 -42.40 26.49 7.84
C LYS A 122 -41.27 25.46 7.69
N TYR A 123 -40.45 25.57 6.65
CA TYR A 123 -39.31 24.69 6.43
C TYR A 123 -38.31 24.77 7.58
N LYS A 124 -37.95 25.97 8.03
CA LYS A 124 -37.03 26.18 9.16
C LYS A 124 -37.58 25.58 10.46
N ALA A 125 -38.88 25.75 10.72
CA ALA A 125 -39.55 25.18 11.88
C ALA A 125 -39.53 23.63 11.88
N ILE A 126 -39.70 22.98 10.72
CA ILE A 126 -39.65 21.52 10.60
C ILE A 126 -38.21 21.00 10.74
N ARG A 127 -37.25 21.70 10.14
CA ARG A 127 -35.86 21.25 10.11
C ARG A 127 -35.18 21.34 11.49
N GLY A 128 -35.68 22.22 12.37
CA GLY A 128 -35.05 22.46 13.68
C GLY A 128 -33.70 23.15 13.55
N ASP A 129 -33.53 24.03 12.55
CA ASP A 129 -32.30 24.84 12.37
C ASP A 129 -32.23 26.04 13.37
N GLU A 130 -32.98 26.01 14.49
CA GLU A 130 -32.71 26.85 15.68
C GLU A 130 -31.67 26.15 16.58
#